data_AF-A0A7V2JRH8-F1
#
_entry.id   AF-A0A7V2JRH8-F1
#
_cell.length_a   1.000
_cell.length_b   1.000
_cell.length_c   1.000
_cell.angle_alpha   90.00
_cell.angle_beta   90.00
_cell.angle_gamma   90.00
#
_symmetry.space_group_name_H-M   'P 1'
#
loop_
_entity.id
_entity.type
_entity.pdbx_description
1 polymer ?
#
loop_
_entity_poly.entity_id
_entity_poly.type
_entity_poly.pdbx_seq_one_letter_code
_entity_poly.pdbx_strand_id
1 'polypeptide(L)'
;IEVKGVSSEHEVSIAGTLIGKKKTPHFVKMFEYDIDMIPTKYMAFFRYEDKPGMIGKVGTILGRENINIASMQVGRKKIRGQAVMGVNIDGSIPDTLLEEIKDQAGIDYAHAIEL
;
A
#
# COMPACT_ATOMS: atom_id res chain seq x y z
N ILE A 1 16.61 -6.40 4.62
CA ILE A 1 16.07 -7.78 4.49
C ILE A 1 14.95 -7.72 3.47
N GLU A 2 14.85 -8.71 2.58
CA GLU A 2 13.75 -8.81 1.61
C GLU A 2 13.08 -10.17 1.79
N VAL A 3 11.75 -10.17 1.75
CA VAL A 3 10.91 -11.37 1.78
C VAL A 3 10.08 -11.39 0.51
N LYS A 4 10.00 -12.55 -0.14
CA LYS A 4 9.21 -12.78 -1.35
C LYS A 4 8.24 -13.93 -1.13
N GLY A 5 6.99 -13.74 -1.54
CA GLY A 5 5.96 -14.76 -1.62
C GLY A 5 5.48 -14.88 -3.06
N VAL A 6 5.33 -16.11 -3.54
CA VAL A 6 4.88 -16.40 -4.91
C VAL A 6 3.67 -17.33 -4.82
N SER A 7 2.59 -16.97 -5.51
CA SER A 7 1.43 -17.82 -5.78
C SER A 7 1.27 -18.02 -7.28
N SER A 8 0.28 -18.83 -7.68
CA SER A 8 -0.08 -19.00 -9.08
C SER A 8 -0.58 -17.72 -9.76
N GLU A 9 -1.04 -16.74 -8.97
CA GLU A 9 -1.65 -15.52 -9.47
C GLU A 9 -0.78 -14.27 -9.25
N HIS A 10 0.02 -14.26 -8.19
CA HIS A 10 0.75 -13.08 -7.75
C HIS A 10 2.14 -13.40 -7.19
N GLU A 11 3.13 -12.60 -7.58
CA GLU A 11 4.39 -12.47 -6.84
C GLU A 11 4.31 -11.18 -6.01
N VAL A 12 4.51 -11.30 -4.70
CA VAL A 12 4.57 -10.19 -3.75
C VAL A 12 5.94 -10.18 -3.10
N SER A 13 6.57 -9.03 -3.02
CA SER A 13 7.80 -8.85 -2.25
C SER A 13 7.74 -7.59 -1.41
N ILE A 14 8.41 -7.62 -0.27
CA ILE A 14 8.61 -6.45 0.57
C ILE A 14 10.03 -6.47 1.12
N ALA A 15 10.72 -5.34 1.07
CA ALA A 15 12.02 -5.17 1.67
C ALA A 15 11.95 -4.16 2.82
N GLY A 16 12.57 -4.51 3.93
CA GLY A 16 12.68 -3.67 5.11
C GLY A 16 14.14 -3.41 5.52
N THR A 17 14.38 -2.26 6.14
CA THR A 17 15.66 -1.90 6.75
C THR A 17 15.45 -1.10 8.03
N LEU A 18 16.54 -0.85 8.76
CA LEU A 18 16.55 0.02 9.94
C LEU A 18 17.24 1.34 9.57
N ILE A 19 16.58 2.48 9.79
CA ILE A 19 17.08 3.81 9.42
C ILE A 19 17.40 4.65 10.67
N GLY A 20 18.50 5.40 10.59
CA GLY A 20 18.91 6.38 11.59
C GLY A 20 19.44 5.79 12.89
N LYS A 21 19.83 6.67 13.83
CA LYS A 21 20.43 6.27 15.12
C LYS A 21 19.48 5.45 15.99
N LYS A 22 18.17 5.71 15.89
CA LYS A 22 17.13 4.98 16.61
C LYS A 22 16.82 3.61 16.00
N LYS A 23 17.41 3.27 14.85
CA LYS A 23 17.13 2.02 14.12
C LYS A 23 15.63 1.83 13.88
N THR A 24 14.95 2.87 13.41
CA THR A 24 13.51 2.80 13.11
C THR A 24 13.31 1.83 11.94
N PRO A 25 12.34 0.89 12.00
CA PRO A 25 12.05 0.01 10.87
C PRO A 25 11.32 0.76 9.76
N HIS A 26 11.76 0.55 8.52
CA HIS A 26 11.14 1.09 7.33
C HIS A 26 11.00 -0.02 6.29
N PHE A 27 9.83 -0.11 5.66
CA PHE A 27 9.71 -0.72 4.36
C PHE A 27 10.30 0.23 3.32
N VAL A 28 11.27 -0.29 2.56
CA VAL A 28 12.04 0.47 1.56
C VAL A 28 11.73 0.04 0.13
N LYS A 29 11.09 -1.13 -0.03
CA LYS A 29 10.66 -1.63 -1.32
C LYS A 29 9.40 -2.46 -1.17
N MET A 30 8.49 -2.31 -2.12
CA MET A 30 7.31 -3.16 -2.27
C MET A 30 7.22 -3.59 -3.74
N PHE A 31 7.09 -4.89 -3.99
CA PHE A 31 7.33 -5.48 -5.30
C PHE A 31 8.72 -5.05 -5.80
N GLU A 32 8.77 -4.28 -6.88
CA GLU A 32 10.00 -3.70 -7.40
C GLU A 32 10.07 -2.17 -7.26
N TYR A 33 9.16 -1.57 -6.49
CA TYR A 33 9.02 -0.13 -6.35
C TYR A 33 9.61 0.33 -5.02
N ASP A 34 10.42 1.38 -5.08
CA ASP A 34 10.96 2.00 -3.88
C ASP A 34 9.83 2.75 -3.14
N ILE A 35 9.79 2.58 -1.82
CA ILE A 35 8.86 3.24 -0.90
C ILE A 35 9.63 3.66 0.35
N ASP A 36 9.05 4.52 1.18
CA ASP A 36 9.61 4.87 2.48
C ASP A 36 8.51 4.88 3.54
N MET A 37 8.15 3.70 4.02
CA MET A 37 6.98 3.50 4.88
C MET A 37 7.38 2.91 6.23
N ILE A 38 7.00 3.56 7.32
CA ILE A 38 7.17 3.01 8.67
C ILE A 38 6.03 1.99 8.90
N PRO A 39 6.33 0.74 9.27
CA PRO A 39 5.30 -0.25 9.58
C PRO A 39 4.47 0.19 10.80
N THR A 40 3.14 0.03 10.72
CA THR A 40 2.18 0.29 11.82
C THR A 40 1.26 -0.90 12.02
N LYS A 41 0.40 -0.85 13.06
CA LYS A 41 -0.55 -1.93 13.35
C LYS A 41 -1.46 -2.25 12.16
N TYR A 42 -2.10 -1.23 11.59
CA TYR A 42 -2.97 -1.39 10.43
C TYR A 42 -2.33 -0.76 9.20
N MET A 43 -2.23 -1.53 8.14
CA MET A 43 -1.64 -1.11 6.87
C MET A 43 -2.46 -1.64 5.71
N ALA A 44 -2.50 -0.89 4.62
CA ALA A 44 -3.08 -1.32 3.36
C ALA A 44 -2.09 -1.08 2.23
N PHE A 45 -2.06 -2.01 1.29
CA PHE A 45 -1.15 -1.97 0.16
C PHE A 45 -1.90 -2.17 -1.15
N PHE A 46 -1.56 -1.35 -2.12
CA PHE A 46 -2.22 -1.31 -3.42
C PHE A 46 -1.20 -1.33 -4.56
N ARG A 47 -1.52 -1.99 -5.66
CA ARG A 47 -0.85 -1.83 -6.96
C ARG A 47 -1.88 -1.34 -7.98
N TYR A 48 -1.46 -0.42 -8.86
CA TYR A 48 -2.36 0.20 -9.82
C TYR A 48 -1.62 0.87 -10.97
N GLU A 49 -2.36 1.21 -12.02
CA GLU A 49 -1.87 2.09 -13.08
C GLU A 49 -2.00 3.56 -12.66
N ASP A 50 -0.87 4.29 -12.66
CA ASP A 50 -0.76 5.68 -12.20
C ASP A 50 -1.53 6.66 -13.09
N LYS A 51 -2.82 6.83 -12.80
CA LYS A 51 -3.72 7.77 -13.47
C LYS A 51 -4.11 8.92 -12.52
N PRO A 52 -4.48 10.09 -13.06
CA PRO A 52 -5.02 11.17 -12.24
C PRO A 52 -6.20 10.71 -11.38
N GLY A 53 -6.20 11.07 -10.10
CA GLY A 53 -7.30 10.81 -9.16
C GLY A 53 -7.22 9.52 -8.35
N MET A 54 -6.25 8.62 -8.61
CA MET A 54 -6.15 7.33 -7.90
C MET A 54 -6.06 7.46 -6.38
N ILE A 55 -5.17 8.34 -5.89
CA ILE A 55 -5.04 8.64 -4.45
C ILE A 55 -6.35 9.18 -3.87
N GLY A 56 -7.00 10.10 -4.59
CA GLY A 56 -8.26 10.70 -4.18
C GLY A 56 -9.37 9.67 -4.03
N LYS A 57 -9.51 8.75 -5.00
CA LYS A 57 -10.50 7.67 -4.93
C LYS A 57 -10.32 6.80 -3.69
N VAL A 58 -9.10 6.32 -3.44
CA VAL A 58 -8.77 5.51 -2.26
C VAL A 58 -9.09 6.29 -0.99
N GLY A 59 -8.64 7.54 -0.90
CA GLY A 59 -8.91 8.40 0.25
C GLY A 59 -10.41 8.66 0.50
N THR A 60 -11.19 8.87 -0.56
CA THR A 60 -12.64 9.06 -0.46
C THR A 60 -13.35 7.81 0.05
N ILE A 61 -13.00 6.63 -0.46
CA ILE A 61 -13.63 5.37 -0.04
C ILE A 61 -13.30 5.09 1.44
N LEU A 62 -12.04 5.23 1.85
CA LEU A 62 -11.63 5.07 3.26
C LEU A 62 -12.33 6.10 4.17
N GLY A 63 -12.37 7.36 3.75
CA GLY A 63 -13.00 8.43 4.51
C GLY A 63 -14.52 8.24 4.69
N ARG A 64 -15.20 7.65 3.70
CA ARG A 64 -16.64 7.33 3.79
C ARG A 64 -16.93 6.30 4.89
N GLU A 65 -16.03 5.34 5.08
CA GLU A 65 -16.09 4.37 6.17
C GLU A 65 -15.47 4.87 7.48
N ASN A 66 -15.17 6.18 7.57
CA ASN A 66 -14.57 6.83 8.73
C ASN A 66 -13.20 6.23 9.13
N ILE A 67 -12.43 5.76 8.15
CA ILE A 67 -11.07 5.26 8.34
C ILE A 67 -10.08 6.37 7.99
N ASN A 68 -9.38 6.88 9.01
CA ASN A 68 -8.38 7.92 8.83
C ASN A 68 -7.04 7.35 8.31
N ILE A 69 -6.31 8.17 7.55
CA ILE A 69 -5.01 7.84 6.98
C ILE A 69 -3.93 8.58 7.78
N ALA A 70 -3.12 7.84 8.52
CA ALA A 70 -2.00 8.38 9.28
C ALA A 70 -0.82 8.74 8.37
N SER A 71 -0.58 7.94 7.32
CA SER A 71 0.48 8.19 6.35
C SER A 71 0.19 7.47 5.03
N MET A 72 0.68 8.00 3.92
CA MET A 72 0.59 7.39 2.61
C MET A 72 1.90 7.56 1.86
N GLN A 73 2.39 6.46 1.30
CA GLN A 73 3.62 6.40 0.52
C GLN A 73 3.32 5.82 -0.86
N VAL A 74 3.89 6.43 -1.90
CA VAL A 74 3.66 6.02 -3.29
C VAL A 74 4.99 5.76 -3.97
N GLY A 75 5.12 4.57 -4.55
CA GLY A 75 6.28 4.18 -5.35
C GLY A 75 5.89 4.06 -6.82
N ARG A 76 6.64 4.68 -7.73
CA ARG A 76 6.45 4.51 -9.18
C ARG A 76 7.79 4.57 -9.91
N LYS A 77 7.96 3.75 -10.94
CA LYS A 77 9.18 3.74 -11.79
C LYS A 77 9.12 4.76 -12.94
N LYS A 78 7.91 5.05 -13.43
CA LYS A 78 7.67 6.01 -14.53
C LYS A 78 6.33 6.69 -14.34
N ILE A 79 6.21 7.92 -14.83
CA ILE A 79 4.94 8.65 -14.90
C ILE A 79 3.97 7.85 -15.78
N ARG A 80 2.70 7.71 -15.34
CA ARG A 80 1.66 6.94 -16.05
C ARG A 80 2.02 5.46 -16.30
N GLY A 81 2.85 4.89 -15.43
CA GLY A 81 3.14 3.47 -15.41
C GLY A 81 2.41 2.75 -14.28
N GLN A 82 2.82 1.50 -14.03
CA GLN A 82 2.44 0.80 -12.80
C GLN A 82 3.08 1.48 -11.58
N ALA A 83 2.32 1.52 -10.48
CA ALA A 83 2.70 2.14 -9.22
C ALA A 83 2.18 1.31 -8.05
N VAL A 84 2.72 1.59 -6.87
CA VAL A 84 2.28 1.02 -5.60
C VAL A 84 1.94 2.12 -4.62
N MET A 85 1.01 1.84 -3.71
CA MET A 85 0.68 2.69 -2.59
C MET A 85 0.69 1.85 -1.31
N GLY A 86 1.41 2.32 -0.30
CA GLY A 86 1.33 1.83 1.06
C GLY A 86 0.66 2.88 1.93
N VAL A 87 -0.31 2.46 2.75
CA VAL A 87 -1.11 3.35 3.60
C VAL A 87 -1.07 2.84 5.03
N ASN A 88 -0.73 3.72 5.97
CA ASN A 88 -0.96 3.48 7.39
C ASN A 88 -2.31 4.09 7.77
N ILE A 89 -3.15 3.31 8.45
CA ILE A 89 -4.52 3.68 8.79
C ILE A 89 -4.79 3.43 10.27
N ASP A 90 -5.87 4.02 10.78
CA ASP A 90 -6.19 3.98 12.21
C ASP A 90 -7.04 2.75 12.63
N GLY A 91 -7.52 1.96 11.68
CA GLY A 91 -8.38 0.79 11.93
C GLY A 91 -8.27 -0.28 10.85
N SER A 92 -8.88 -1.43 11.10
CA SER A 92 -8.95 -2.52 10.12
C SER A 92 -9.84 -2.14 8.92
N ILE A 93 -9.47 -2.66 7.75
CA ILE A 93 -10.29 -2.55 6.54
C ILE A 93 -11.02 -3.88 6.34
N PRO A 94 -12.36 -3.89 6.28
CA PRO A 94 -13.12 -5.07 5.89
C PRO A 94 -12.80 -5.49 4.45
N ASP A 95 -12.78 -6.80 4.18
CA ASP A 95 -12.52 -7.32 2.82
C ASP A 95 -13.47 -6.72 1.77
N THR A 96 -14.73 -6.49 2.14
CA THR A 96 -15.73 -5.85 1.28
C THR A 96 -15.32 -4.43 0.83
N LEU A 97 -14.62 -3.69 1.69
CA LEU A 97 -14.11 -2.36 1.35
C LEU A 97 -12.88 -2.46 0.44
N LEU A 98 -12.02 -3.47 0.62
CA LEU A 98 -10.92 -3.72 -0.32
C LEU A 98 -11.43 -4.08 -1.71
N GLU A 99 -12.48 -4.89 -1.80
CA GLU A 99 -13.14 -5.20 -3.07
C GLU A 99 -13.72 -3.95 -3.73
N GLU A 100 -14.43 -3.10 -2.98
CA GLU A 100 -14.93 -1.83 -3.50
C GLU A 100 -13.79 -0.92 -4.00
N ILE A 101 -12.69 -0.85 -3.26
CA ILE A 101 -11.50 -0.09 -3.66
C ILE A 101 -10.94 -0.65 -4.98
N LYS A 102 -10.85 -1.97 -5.14
CA LYS A 102 -10.41 -2.62 -6.39
C LYS A 102 -11.29 -2.21 -7.56
N ASP A 103 -12.60 -2.32 -7.41
CA ASP A 103 -13.57 -2.09 -8.47
C ASP A 103 -13.69 -0.61 -8.87
N GLN A 104 -13.79 0.30 -7.90
CA GLN A 104 -14.02 1.73 -8.18
C GLN A 104 -12.74 2.47 -8.57
N ALA A 105 -11.59 2.06 -8.01
CA ALA A 105 -10.33 2.70 -8.33
C ALA A 105 -9.64 2.09 -9.55
N GLY A 106 -9.96 0.84 -9.94
CA GLY A 106 -9.23 0.12 -10.99
C GLY A 106 -7.86 -0.33 -10.50
N ILE A 107 -7.83 -0.86 -9.27
CA ILE A 107 -6.65 -1.39 -8.59
C ILE A 107 -6.55 -2.90 -8.88
N ASP A 108 -5.40 -3.36 -9.37
CA ASP A 108 -5.20 -4.78 -9.73
C ASP A 108 -4.82 -5.64 -8.52
N TYR A 109 -4.25 -5.03 -7.48
CA TYR A 109 -3.89 -5.69 -6.22
C TYR A 109 -4.24 -4.80 -5.03
N ALA A 110 -4.98 -5.34 -4.06
CA ALA A 110 -5.26 -4.68 -2.79
C ALA A 110 -5.15 -5.71 -1.66
N HIS A 111 -4.42 -5.36 -0.60
CA HIS A 111 -4.30 -6.22 0.58
C HIS A 111 -4.12 -5.38 1.84
N ALA A 112 -4.89 -5.69 2.88
CA ALA A 112 -4.72 -5.09 4.20
C ALA A 112 -4.01 -6.07 5.14
N ILE A 113 -3.20 -5.54 6.04
CA ILE A 113 -2.47 -6.29 7.06
C ILE A 113 -2.75 -5.66 8.43
N GLU A 114 -3.07 -6.51 9.39
CA GLU A 114 -3.07 -6.20 10.82
C GLU A 114 -1.93 -7.00 11.49
N LEU A 115 -1.02 -6.29 12.17
CA LEU A 115 0.10 -6.89 12.92
C LEU A 115 -0.27 -7.23 14.37
#